data_AF-K1SR84-F1
#
_entry.id   AF-K1SR84-F1
#
_cell.length_a   1.000
_cell.length_b   1.000
_cell.length_c   1.000
_cell.angle_alpha   90.00
_cell.angle_beta   90.00
_cell.angle_gamma   90.00
#
_symmetry.space_group_name_H-M   'P 1'
#
loop_
_entity.id
_entity.type
_entity.pdbx_description
1 polymer ?
#
loop_
_entity_poly.entity_id
_entity_poly.type
_entity_poly.pdbx_seq_one_letter_code
_entity_poly.pdbx_strand_id
1 'polypeptide(L)' 'MKRTSVSNMEIWCECFGKERANLRRTDSNELTGILARLGWKRAESKVRVPLYGPQYVFVPKGCSQ' A
#
# COMPACT_ATOMS: atom_id res chain seq x y z
N MET A 1 -17.03 -6.03 -0.65
CA MET A 1 -16.48 -4.86 -1.38
C MET A 1 -15.00 -5.14 -1.66
N LYS A 2 -14.53 -5.05 -2.90
CA LYS A 2 -13.10 -5.25 -3.23
C LYS A 2 -12.36 -3.93 -3.10
N ARG A 3 -11.20 -3.89 -2.43
CA ARG A 3 -10.35 -2.69 -2.40
C ARG A 3 -9.82 -2.40 -3.81
N THR A 4 -9.96 -1.17 -4.25
CA THR A 4 -9.45 -0.66 -5.54
C THR A 4 -8.06 -0.04 -5.41
N SER A 5 -7.62 0.27 -4.20
CA SER A 5 -6.27 0.72 -3.89
C SER A 5 -5.87 0.33 -2.47
N VAL A 6 -4.57 0.25 -2.21
CA VAL A 6 -3.98 0.01 -0.88
C VAL A 6 -2.66 0.76 -0.73
N SER A 7 -2.31 1.21 0.47
CA SER A 7 -0.97 1.71 0.82
C SER A 7 -0.19 0.69 1.63
N ASN A 8 1.15 0.84 1.68
CA ASN A 8 1.99 0.02 2.57
C ASN A 8 1.57 0.16 4.04
N MET A 9 1.11 1.35 4.45
CA MET A 9 0.63 1.60 5.81
C MET A 9 -0.61 0.79 6.16
N GLU A 10 -1.60 0.73 5.27
CA GLU A 10 -2.80 -0.09 5.47
C GLU A 10 -2.45 -1.58 5.53
N ILE A 11 -1.58 -2.06 4.65
CA ILE A 11 -1.16 -3.47 4.66
C ILE A 11 -0.44 -3.79 5.97
N TRP A 12 0.47 -2.94 6.41
CA TRP A 12 1.21 -3.15 7.65
C TRP A 12 0.32 -3.14 8.89
N CYS A 13 -0.52 -2.11 9.03
CA CYS A 13 -1.30 -1.90 10.25
C CYS A 13 -2.56 -2.76 10.29
N GLU A 14 -3.26 -2.90 9.16
CA GLU A 14 -4.59 -3.52 9.13
C GLU A 14 -4.54 -4.99 8.69
N CYS A 15 -3.66 -5.32 7.74
CA CYS A 15 -3.53 -6.70 7.27
C CYS A 15 -2.57 -7.51 8.15
N PHE A 16 -1.42 -6.95 8.52
CA PHE A 16 -0.46 -7.62 9.40
C PHE A 16 -0.63 -7.28 10.88
N GLY A 17 -1.50 -6.35 11.25
CA GLY A 17 -1.76 -6.00 12.66
C GLY A 17 -0.57 -5.37 13.37
N LYS A 18 0.37 -4.78 12.64
CA LYS A 18 1.63 -4.26 13.19
C LYS A 18 1.53 -2.78 13.52
N GLU A 19 2.34 -2.34 14.48
CA GLU A 19 2.37 -0.92 14.87
C GLU A 19 3.00 -0.05 13.80
N ARG A 20 2.39 1.13 13.55
CA ARG A 20 2.86 2.12 12.58
C ARG A 20 4.32 2.51 12.75
N ALA A 21 4.78 2.61 14.00
CA ALA A 21 6.13 3.07 14.33
C ALA A 21 7.20 2.04 13.95
N ASN A 22 6.81 0.78 13.77
CA ASN A 22 7.71 -0.33 13.48
C ASN A 22 7.86 -0.59 11.97
N LEU A 23 7.15 0.14 11.11
CA LEU A 23 7.31 -0.01 9.66
C LEU A 23 8.63 0.61 9.21
N ARG A 24 9.61 -0.22 8.86
CA ARG A 24 10.90 0.26 8.33
C ARG A 24 10.84 0.39 6.82
N ARG A 25 11.86 1.05 6.26
CA ARG A 25 12.03 1.17 4.81
C ARG A 25 12.15 -0.21 4.13
N THR A 26 12.84 -1.15 4.76
CA THR A 26 13.00 -2.52 4.25
C THR A 26 11.64 -3.22 4.13
N ASP A 27 10.82 -3.19 5.19
CA ASP A 27 9.47 -3.76 5.17
C ASP A 27 8.61 -3.13 4.06
N SER A 28 8.69 -1.79 3.92
CA SER A 28 7.97 -1.08 2.86
C SER A 28 8.39 -1.50 1.45
N ASN A 29 9.69 -1.76 1.24
CA ASN A 29 10.21 -2.24 -0.03
C ASN A 29 9.79 -3.69 -0.30
N GLU A 30 9.78 -4.55 0.71
CA GLU A 30 9.31 -5.94 0.61
C GLU A 30 7.81 -5.98 0.25
N LEU A 31 6.98 -5.19 0.94
CA LEU A 31 5.57 -5.01 0.62
C LEU A 31 5.37 -4.56 -0.84
N THR A 32 6.16 -3.58 -1.28
CA THR A 32 6.15 -3.10 -2.67
C THR A 32 6.50 -4.22 -3.65
N GLY A 33 7.50 -5.06 -3.33
CA GLY A 33 7.88 -6.21 -4.14
C GLY A 33 6.78 -7.27 -4.23
N ILE A 34 6.10 -7.57 -3.12
CA ILE A 34 4.96 -8.49 -3.08
C ILE A 34 3.82 -7.94 -3.96
N LEU A 35 3.45 -6.68 -3.80
CA LEU A 35 2.42 -6.01 -4.59
C LEU A 35 2.74 -6.03 -6.08
N ALA A 36 4.00 -5.77 -6.46
CA ALA A 36 4.44 -5.84 -7.85
C ALA A 36 4.27 -7.25 -8.44
N ARG A 37 4.62 -8.30 -7.68
CA ARG A 37 4.43 -9.72 -8.09
C ARG A 37 2.95 -10.08 -8.23
N LEU A 38 2.09 -9.48 -7.42
CA LEU A 38 0.62 -9.59 -7.53
C LEU A 38 0.03 -8.74 -8.66
N GLY A 39 0.86 -8.01 -9.42
CA GLY A 39 0.41 -7.17 -10.52
C GLY A 39 -0.23 -5.86 -10.08
N TRP A 40 0.06 -5.37 -8.88
CA TRP A 40 -0.33 -4.03 -8.44
C TRP A 40 0.74 -3.02 -8.86
N LYS A 41 0.30 -1.83 -9.23
CA LYS A 41 1.16 -0.72 -9.66
C LYS A 41 1.06 0.42 -8.67
N ARG A 42 2.21 1.01 -8.32
CA ARG A 42 2.27 2.21 -7.50
C ARG A 42 1.72 3.41 -8.28
N ALA A 43 0.87 4.21 -7.65
CA ALA A 43 0.42 5.48 -8.20
C ALA A 43 1.58 6.50 -8.27
N GLU A 44 1.52 7.39 -9.25
CA GLU A 44 2.57 8.40 -9.50
C GLU A 44 2.66 9.43 -8.37
N SER A 45 1.51 9.81 -7.82
CA SER A 45 1.39 10.81 -6.77
C SER A 45 0.95 10.18 -5.45
N LYS A 46 1.26 10.87 -4.34
CA LYS A 46 0.72 10.52 -3.03
C LYS A 46 -0.75 10.94 -2.98
N VAL A 47 -1.57 10.10 -2.38
CA VAL A 47 -2.95 10.42 -2.03
C VAL A 47 -3.10 10.45 -0.51
N ARG A 48 -4.06 11.22 -0.02
CA ARG A 48 -4.34 11.26 1.42
C ARG A 48 -5.15 10.03 1.81
N VAL A 49 -4.53 9.11 2.53
CA VAL A 49 -5.17 7.92 3.09
C VAL A 49 -5.72 8.28 4.47
N PRO A 50 -6.99 7.95 4.78
CA PRO A 50 -7.55 8.11 6.13
C PRO A 50 -6.61 7.49 7.17
N LEU A 51 -6.46 8.13 8.33
CA LEU A 51 -5.60 7.70 9.45
C LEU A 51 -4.07 7.73 9.20
N TYR A 52 -3.62 7.62 7.93
CA TYR A 52 -2.19 7.50 7.59
C TYR A 52 -1.63 8.70 6.81
N GLY A 53 -2.46 9.68 6.46
CA GLY A 53 -2.03 10.90 5.78
C GLY A 53 -1.57 10.66 4.34
N PRO A 54 -0.70 11.52 3.78
CA PRO A 54 -0.21 11.37 2.41
C PRO A 54 0.65 10.11 2.23
N GLN A 55 0.15 9.13 1.48
CA GLN A 55 0.83 7.85 1.20
C GLN A 55 0.87 7.55 -0.29
N TYR A 56 1.85 6.78 -0.71
CA TYR A 56 1.79 6.12 -2.01
C TYR A 56 0.84 4.94 -1.91
N VAL A 57 -0.13 4.90 -2.83
CA VAL A 57 -1.05 3.79 -2.97
C VAL A 57 -0.69 2.96 -4.19
N PHE A 58 -1.15 1.72 -4.17
CA PHE A 58 -1.03 0.75 -5.24
C PHE A 58 -2.41 0.43 -5.74
N VAL A 59 -2.57 0.33 -7.06
CA VAL A 59 -3.81 -0.06 -7.73
C VAL A 59 -3.60 -1.37 -8.49
N PRO A 60 -4.56 -2.30 -8.49
CA PRO A 60 -4.46 -3.52 -9.27
C PRO A 60 -4.55 -3.18 -10.76
N LYS A 61 -3.82 -3.93 -11.60
CA LYS A 61 -3.83 -3.76 -13.08
C LYS A 61 -5.22 -3.68 -13.72
N GLY A 62 -6.25 -4.28 -13.11
CA GLY A 62 -7.63 -4.27 -13.61
C GLY A 62 -8.49 -3.08 -13.18
N CYS A 63 -8.00 -2.19 -12.31
CA CYS A 63 -8.73 -0.98 -11.87
C CYS A 63 -8.12 0.33 -12.40
N SER A 64 -7.05 0.25 -13.20
CA SER A 64 -6.56 1.33 -14.03
C SER A 64 -7.28 1.28 -15.39
N GLN A 65 -8.47 1.87 -15.47
CA GLN A 65 -9.06 2.32 -16.74
C GLN A 65 -8.77 3.80 -16.92
#